data_AF-A0A7D9JSF2-F1
#
_entry.id   AF-A0A7D9JSF2-F1
#
_cell.length_a   1.000
_cell.length_b   1.000
_cell.length_c   1.000
_cell.angle_alpha   90.00
_cell.angle_beta   90.00
_cell.angle_gamma   90.00
#
_symmetry.space_group_name_H-M   'P 1'
#
loop_
_entity.id
_entity.type
_entity.pdbx_description
1 polymer ?
#
loop_
_entity_poly.entity_id
_entity_poly.type
_entity_poly.pdbx_seq_one_letter_code
_entity_poly.pdbx_strand_id
1 'polypeptide(L)'
;MVDQKIFKTAKTYGFDSVYFDECSMELLGKYIAYVRPLLTPTCDYVLVNRNGKQFHKLSNLLSVLVFEAIDKYIHPTRYRQIIETESAHVLLPNEQKWISEDQKHSSNVARVHYQKKRSREVAMRGRECMQKLIERSNSSQTEEEKQQQSSSVVQHTNPNPNVNVVQHTPIISPQKLPKRRRGGRFTCEEDNYIRLGIAQFGFRWSMILRHPEYNFNACRVANTLRKRAEALKLV
;
A
#
# COMPACT_ATOMS: atom_id res chain seq x y z
N MET A 1 -4.94 -7.51 -39.47
CA MET A 1 -5.30 -6.45 -38.49
C MET A 1 -6.82 -6.38 -38.44
N VAL A 2 -7.45 -6.63 -37.29
CA VAL A 2 -8.94 -6.66 -37.19
C VAL A 2 -9.46 -5.25 -36.93
N ASP A 3 -10.45 -4.80 -37.70
CA ASP A 3 -11.06 -3.48 -37.52
C ASP A 3 -11.91 -3.42 -36.24
N GLN A 4 -11.41 -2.68 -35.26
CA GLN A 4 -12.07 -2.46 -33.96
C GLN A 4 -13.43 -1.75 -34.09
N LYS A 5 -13.72 -1.04 -35.19
CA LYS A 5 -15.00 -0.35 -35.40
C LYS A 5 -16.16 -1.31 -35.68
N ILE A 6 -15.87 -2.53 -36.15
CA ILE A 6 -16.88 -3.56 -36.43
C ILE A 6 -17.44 -4.13 -35.11
N PHE A 7 -16.61 -4.22 -34.07
CA PHE A 7 -17.01 -4.70 -32.75
C PHE A 7 -17.55 -3.58 -31.84
N LYS A 8 -18.70 -2.99 -32.20
CA LYS A 8 -19.50 -2.17 -31.28
C LYS A 8 -20.19 -3.02 -30.20
N THR A 9 -19.38 -3.62 -29.32
CA THR A 9 -19.78 -4.64 -28.36
C THR A 9 -19.64 -4.22 -26.91
N ALA A 10 -19.56 -2.92 -26.62
CA ALA A 10 -19.39 -2.39 -25.25
C ALA A 10 -20.44 -2.91 -24.24
N LYS A 11 -21.65 -3.22 -24.72
CA LYS A 11 -22.76 -3.79 -23.93
C LYS A 11 -22.60 -5.29 -23.63
N THR A 12 -21.72 -6.00 -24.33
CA THR A 12 -21.58 -7.47 -24.30
C THR A 12 -20.18 -7.93 -23.84
N TYR A 13 -19.12 -7.27 -24.32
CA TYR A 13 -17.72 -7.64 -24.05
C TYR A 13 -16.94 -6.59 -23.25
N GLY A 14 -17.58 -5.50 -22.82
CA GLY A 14 -16.99 -4.48 -21.95
C GLY A 14 -16.35 -3.30 -22.70
N PHE A 15 -15.88 -2.33 -21.92
CA PHE A 15 -15.47 -1.00 -22.40
C PHE A 15 -14.04 -0.94 -22.96
N ASP A 16 -13.27 -2.03 -22.86
CA ASP A 16 -11.81 -2.00 -22.87
C ASP A 16 -11.22 -3.17 -23.67
N SER A 17 -10.21 -2.86 -24.49
CA SER A 17 -9.36 -3.86 -25.16
C SER A 17 -8.10 -4.12 -24.33
N VAL A 18 -7.64 -5.37 -24.32
CA VAL A 18 -6.33 -5.77 -23.77
C VAL A 18 -5.51 -6.37 -24.90
N TYR A 19 -4.25 -5.96 -25.01
CA TYR A 19 -3.32 -6.54 -25.98
C TYR A 19 -2.75 -7.86 -25.47
N PHE A 20 -2.71 -8.86 -26.34
CA PHE A 20 -1.98 -10.11 -26.13
C PHE A 20 -0.97 -10.24 -27.27
N ASP A 21 0.25 -10.67 -26.94
CA ASP A 21 1.26 -11.02 -27.94
C ASP A 21 0.87 -12.30 -28.71
N GLU A 22 1.58 -12.56 -29.81
CA GLU A 22 1.31 -13.68 -30.70
C GLU A 22 1.47 -15.04 -30.02
N CYS A 23 2.47 -15.22 -29.14
CA CYS A 23 2.69 -16.47 -28.42
C CYS A 23 1.56 -16.73 -27.40
N SER A 24 1.13 -15.69 -26.68
CA SER A 24 -0.01 -15.73 -25.77
C SER A 24 -1.32 -16.07 -26.50
N MET A 25 -1.54 -15.50 -27.70
CA MET A 25 -2.70 -15.81 -28.54
C MET A 25 -2.66 -17.24 -29.09
N GLU A 26 -1.49 -17.72 -29.55
CA GLU A 26 -1.33 -19.09 -30.02
C GLU A 26 -1.58 -20.11 -28.89
N LEU A 27 -1.02 -19.87 -27.71
CA LEU A 27 -1.23 -20.69 -26.52
C LEU A 27 -2.72 -20.75 -26.12
N LEU A 28 -3.39 -19.60 -26.13
CA LEU A 28 -4.83 -19.52 -25.83
C LEU A 28 -5.66 -20.25 -26.90
N GLY A 29 -5.30 -20.11 -28.18
CA GLY A 29 -5.91 -20.84 -29.29
C GLY A 29 -5.78 -22.35 -29.13
N LYS A 30 -4.57 -22.87 -28.82
CA LYS A 30 -4.34 -24.30 -28.54
C LYS A 30 -5.16 -24.78 -27.33
N TYR A 31 -5.23 -24.01 -26.26
CA TYR A 31 -6.06 -24.34 -25.10
C TYR A 31 -7.56 -24.40 -25.46
N ILE A 32 -8.06 -23.47 -26.27
CA ILE A 32 -9.45 -23.44 -26.75
C ILE A 32 -9.75 -24.61 -27.71
N ALA A 33 -8.82 -24.95 -28.61
CA ALA A 33 -9.02 -26.04 -29.57
C ALA A 33 -8.96 -27.43 -28.92
N TYR A 34 -8.01 -27.67 -28.01
CA TYR A 34 -7.69 -29.03 -27.55
C TYR A 34 -8.09 -29.32 -26.10
N VAL A 35 -8.05 -28.33 -25.21
CA VAL A 35 -8.31 -28.56 -23.77
C VAL A 35 -9.77 -28.24 -23.42
N ARG A 36 -10.32 -27.14 -23.95
CA ARG A 36 -11.69 -26.71 -23.65
C ARG A 36 -12.78 -27.74 -23.98
N PRO A 37 -12.74 -28.51 -25.09
CA PRO A 37 -13.76 -29.52 -25.38
C PRO A 37 -13.78 -30.69 -24.37
N LEU A 38 -12.68 -30.93 -23.66
CA LEU A 38 -12.54 -32.00 -22.68
C LEU A 38 -13.09 -31.64 -21.29
N LEU A 39 -13.53 -30.40 -21.08
CA LEU A 39 -13.99 -29.88 -19.79
C LEU A 39 -15.52 -29.73 -19.79
N THR A 40 -16.19 -30.57 -18.99
CA THR A 40 -17.65 -30.63 -18.92
C THR A 40 -18.20 -30.14 -17.57
N PRO A 41 -19.42 -29.55 -17.53
CA PRO A 41 -20.23 -29.10 -18.66
C PRO A 41 -19.59 -27.93 -19.43
N THR A 42 -20.07 -27.67 -20.64
CA THR A 42 -19.63 -26.53 -21.47
C THR A 42 -20.17 -25.20 -20.93
N CYS A 43 -19.38 -24.12 -21.01
CA CYS A 43 -19.82 -22.75 -20.74
C CYS A 43 -18.97 -21.69 -21.46
N ASP A 44 -19.51 -20.50 -21.62
CA ASP A 44 -18.99 -19.45 -22.51
C ASP A 44 -17.74 -18.69 -21.99
N TYR A 45 -17.49 -18.71 -20.67
CA TYR A 45 -16.34 -18.02 -20.08
C TYR A 45 -15.01 -18.69 -20.49
N VAL A 46 -14.06 -17.96 -21.06
CA VAL A 46 -12.81 -18.50 -21.68
C VAL A 46 -11.96 -19.38 -20.74
N LEU A 47 -11.88 -19.10 -19.44
CA LEU A 47 -11.16 -19.94 -18.47
C LEU A 47 -12.13 -20.65 -17.50
N VAL A 48 -12.04 -21.98 -17.44
CA VAL A 48 -12.90 -22.84 -16.59
C VAL A 48 -12.08 -23.75 -15.67
N ASN A 49 -12.72 -24.18 -14.58
CA ASN A 49 -12.21 -25.24 -13.72
C ASN A 49 -12.50 -26.64 -14.30
N ARG A 50 -12.00 -27.68 -13.61
CA ARG A 50 -12.21 -29.10 -13.97
C ARG A 50 -13.68 -29.56 -13.98
N ASN A 51 -14.59 -28.73 -13.46
CA ASN A 51 -16.02 -29.01 -13.35
C ASN A 51 -16.82 -28.09 -14.29
N GLY A 52 -16.20 -27.62 -15.39
CA GLY A 52 -16.87 -26.84 -16.43
C GLY A 52 -17.33 -25.43 -16.05
N LYS A 53 -17.03 -24.96 -14.83
CA LYS A 53 -17.51 -23.65 -14.33
C LYS A 53 -16.43 -22.58 -14.43
N GLN A 54 -16.84 -21.32 -14.53
CA GLN A 54 -15.96 -20.15 -14.58
C GLN A 54 -14.86 -20.20 -13.50
N PHE A 55 -13.61 -20.00 -13.93
CA PHE A 55 -12.47 -19.96 -13.02
C PHE A 55 -12.34 -18.60 -12.33
N HIS A 56 -12.62 -18.55 -11.03
CA HIS A 56 -12.64 -17.30 -10.23
C HIS A 56 -11.42 -17.12 -9.32
N LYS A 57 -10.44 -18.05 -9.34
CA LYS A 57 -9.27 -18.04 -8.42
C LYS A 57 -7.94 -17.75 -9.11
N LEU A 58 -7.96 -16.98 -10.22
CA LEU A 58 -6.75 -16.65 -10.99
C LEU A 58 -5.69 -15.92 -10.16
N SER A 59 -6.10 -15.09 -9.20
CA SER A 59 -5.21 -14.46 -8.21
C SER A 59 -4.35 -15.46 -7.43
N ASN A 60 -4.95 -16.60 -7.06
CA ASN A 60 -4.30 -17.62 -6.25
C ASN A 60 -3.34 -18.45 -7.11
N LEU A 61 -3.75 -18.78 -8.34
CA LEU A 61 -2.89 -19.48 -9.30
C LEU A 61 -1.64 -18.65 -9.60
N LEU A 62 -1.80 -17.34 -9.88
CA LEU A 62 -0.66 -16.44 -10.07
C LEU A 62 0.26 -16.41 -8.85
N SER A 63 -0.31 -16.31 -7.64
CA SER A 63 0.50 -16.29 -6.41
C SER A 63 1.25 -17.60 -6.15
N VAL A 64 0.72 -18.75 -6.61
CA VAL A 64 1.40 -20.06 -6.53
C VAL A 64 2.52 -20.16 -7.54
N LEU A 65 2.27 -19.87 -8.82
CA LEU A 65 3.30 -19.90 -9.88
C LEU A 65 4.50 -19.00 -9.55
N VAL A 66 4.22 -17.84 -8.95
CA VAL A 66 5.25 -16.91 -8.50
C VAL A 66 6.02 -17.44 -7.30
N PHE A 67 5.33 -18.06 -6.35
CA PHE A 67 5.99 -18.70 -5.21
C PHE A 67 6.91 -19.84 -5.66
N GLU A 68 6.46 -20.67 -6.61
CA GLU A 68 7.26 -21.74 -7.21
C GLU A 68 8.49 -21.19 -7.97
N ALA A 69 8.37 -20.03 -8.63
CA ALA A 69 9.46 -19.44 -9.41
C ALA A 69 10.51 -18.68 -8.56
N ILE A 70 10.12 -18.01 -7.47
CA ILE A 70 10.99 -17.08 -6.71
C ILE A 70 10.88 -17.17 -5.17
N ASP A 71 10.24 -18.21 -4.63
CA ASP A 71 10.00 -18.46 -3.19
C ASP A 71 9.37 -17.28 -2.43
N LYS A 72 8.52 -16.49 -3.10
CA LYS A 72 7.89 -15.29 -2.54
C LYS A 72 6.40 -15.22 -2.85
N TYR A 73 5.59 -15.07 -1.82
CA TYR A 73 4.16 -14.84 -1.98
C TYR A 73 3.88 -13.39 -2.37
N ILE A 74 3.42 -13.15 -3.60
CA ILE A 74 3.06 -11.82 -4.11
C ILE A 74 1.61 -11.82 -4.59
N HIS A 75 0.78 -10.99 -3.96
CA HIS A 75 -0.62 -10.77 -4.35
C HIS A 75 -0.72 -9.96 -5.66
N PRO A 76 -1.71 -10.18 -6.56
CA PRO A 76 -1.82 -9.44 -7.82
C PRO A 76 -1.85 -7.90 -7.68
N THR A 77 -2.45 -7.37 -6.62
CA THR A 77 -2.40 -5.91 -6.33
C THR A 77 -0.98 -5.42 -6.05
N ARG A 78 -0.14 -6.26 -5.42
CA ARG A 78 1.26 -5.95 -5.14
C ARG A 78 2.09 -5.99 -6.42
N TYR A 79 1.76 -6.85 -7.38
CA TYR A 79 2.35 -6.81 -8.73
C TYR A 79 2.18 -5.45 -9.40
N ARG A 80 0.96 -4.92 -9.45
CA ARG A 80 0.70 -3.58 -10.01
C ARG A 80 1.50 -2.49 -9.28
N GLN A 81 1.60 -2.57 -7.95
CA GLN A 81 2.41 -1.63 -7.16
C GLN A 81 3.91 -1.72 -7.47
N ILE A 82 4.45 -2.91 -7.73
CA ILE A 82 5.86 -3.09 -8.10
C ILE A 82 6.11 -2.47 -9.48
N ILE A 83 5.31 -2.84 -10.49
CA ILE A 83 5.43 -2.31 -11.86
C ILE A 83 5.42 -0.77 -11.86
N GLU A 84 4.47 -0.16 -11.14
CA GLU A 84 4.34 1.31 -11.01
C GLU A 84 5.45 1.98 -10.19
N THR A 85 6.08 1.24 -9.28
CA THR A 85 7.23 1.75 -8.51
C THR A 85 8.50 1.69 -9.36
N GLU A 86 8.76 0.57 -10.03
CA GLU A 86 9.97 0.41 -10.85
C GLU A 86 9.88 1.23 -12.14
N SER A 87 8.69 1.42 -12.73
CA SER A 87 8.50 2.33 -13.87
C SER A 87 8.90 3.77 -13.54
N ALA A 88 8.65 4.23 -12.30
CA ALA A 88 9.07 5.55 -11.83
C ALA A 88 10.60 5.72 -11.70
N HIS A 89 11.34 4.61 -11.64
CA HIS A 89 12.79 4.58 -11.50
C HIS A 89 13.50 4.39 -12.84
N VAL A 90 12.87 3.72 -13.82
CA VAL A 90 13.48 3.30 -15.09
C VAL A 90 12.98 4.10 -16.30
N LEU A 91 11.72 4.53 -16.32
CA LEU A 91 11.09 5.17 -17.48
C LEU A 91 11.01 6.69 -17.34
N LEU A 92 10.92 7.39 -18.48
CA LEU A 92 10.64 8.82 -18.52
C LEU A 92 9.18 9.11 -18.08
N PRO A 93 8.85 10.32 -17.59
CA PRO A 93 7.52 10.64 -17.07
C PRO A 93 6.36 10.46 -18.07
N ASN A 94 6.63 10.65 -19.37
CA ASN A 94 5.69 10.40 -20.46
C ASN A 94 5.50 8.90 -20.76
N GLU A 95 6.55 8.09 -20.59
CA GLU A 95 6.51 6.63 -20.76
C GLU A 95 5.82 5.96 -19.56
N GLN A 96 6.14 6.40 -18.34
CA GLN A 96 5.45 5.98 -17.13
C GLN A 96 3.95 6.20 -17.22
N LYS A 97 3.51 7.32 -17.82
CA LYS A 97 2.08 7.63 -18.01
C LYS A 97 1.35 6.50 -18.77
N TRP A 98 1.94 5.96 -19.84
CA TRP A 98 1.34 4.86 -20.59
C TRP A 98 1.18 3.59 -19.74
N ILE A 99 2.17 3.28 -18.89
CA ILE A 99 2.09 2.15 -17.93
C ILE A 99 0.96 2.37 -16.92
N SER A 100 0.83 3.56 -16.33
CA SER A 100 -0.23 3.83 -15.36
C SER A 100 -1.64 3.83 -15.98
N GLU A 101 -1.76 4.21 -17.26
CA GLU A 101 -3.00 4.13 -18.04
C GLU A 101 -3.36 2.68 -18.39
N ASP A 102 -2.41 1.85 -18.85
CA ASP A 102 -2.59 0.41 -19.09
C ASP A 102 -3.04 -0.33 -17.81
N GLN A 103 -2.32 -0.11 -16.70
CA GLN A 103 -2.64 -0.72 -15.41
C GLN A 103 -3.97 -0.22 -14.81
N LYS A 104 -4.56 0.85 -15.38
CA LYS A 104 -5.76 1.55 -14.91
C LYS A 104 -5.69 1.88 -13.42
N HIS A 105 -4.48 2.18 -12.94
CA HIS A 105 -4.21 2.29 -11.51
C HIS A 105 -4.55 3.69 -10.97
N SER A 106 -5.79 4.12 -11.18
CA SER A 106 -6.31 5.45 -10.85
C SER A 106 -6.35 5.78 -9.35
N SER A 107 -5.93 4.87 -8.46
CA SER A 107 -6.06 5.08 -7.03
C SER A 107 -5.17 6.23 -6.53
N ASN A 108 -5.80 7.26 -5.98
CA ASN A 108 -5.10 8.34 -5.29
C ASN A 108 -4.15 7.80 -4.20
N VAL A 109 -4.46 6.64 -3.61
CA VAL A 109 -3.60 5.98 -2.61
C VAL A 109 -2.26 5.54 -3.21
N ALA A 110 -2.25 4.93 -4.40
CA ALA A 110 -1.02 4.54 -5.09
C ALA A 110 -0.19 5.79 -5.43
N ARG A 111 -0.82 6.78 -6.08
CA ARG A 111 -0.17 8.05 -6.46
C ARG A 111 0.41 8.80 -5.27
N VAL A 112 -0.32 8.87 -4.15
CA VAL A 112 0.16 9.46 -2.88
C VAL A 112 1.26 8.62 -2.23
N HIS A 113 1.25 7.29 -2.36
CA HIS A 113 2.33 6.45 -1.86
C HIS A 113 3.64 6.66 -2.64
N TYR A 114 3.57 6.83 -3.96
CA TYR A 114 4.73 7.17 -4.79
C TYR A 114 5.26 8.57 -4.48
N GLN A 115 4.36 9.56 -4.35
CA GLN A 115 4.72 10.91 -3.89
C GLN A 115 5.40 10.87 -2.52
N LYS A 116 4.87 10.12 -1.54
CA LYS A 116 5.47 10.00 -0.19
C LYS A 116 6.85 9.34 -0.20
N LYS A 117 7.08 8.32 -1.04
CA LYS A 117 8.41 7.71 -1.21
C LYS A 117 9.41 8.74 -1.75
N ARG A 118 9.05 9.44 -2.84
CA ARG A 118 9.88 10.49 -3.45
C ARG A 118 10.13 11.67 -2.50
N SER A 119 9.12 12.14 -1.79
CA SER A 119 9.26 13.21 -0.77
C SER A 119 10.20 12.79 0.37
N ARG A 120 10.18 11.51 0.79
CA ARG A 120 11.12 10.99 1.80
C ARG A 120 12.55 11.01 1.27
N GLU A 121 12.79 10.54 0.05
CA GLU A 121 14.12 10.53 -0.57
C GLU A 121 14.68 11.95 -0.73
N VAL A 122 13.86 12.90 -1.19
CA VAL A 122 14.21 14.33 -1.27
C VAL A 122 14.52 14.89 0.12
N ALA A 123 13.75 14.56 1.15
CA ALA A 123 14.00 15.02 2.52
C ALA A 123 15.28 14.42 3.15
N MET A 124 15.67 13.20 2.78
CA MET A 124 16.95 12.63 3.23
C MET A 124 18.12 13.32 2.53
N ARG A 125 18.11 13.43 1.19
CA ARG A 125 19.15 14.16 0.44
C ARG A 125 19.25 15.63 0.84
N GLY A 126 18.12 16.27 1.12
CA GLY A 126 18.08 17.66 1.63
C GLY A 126 18.79 17.80 2.98
N ARG A 127 18.63 16.83 3.89
CA ARG A 127 19.39 16.80 5.16
C ARG A 127 20.87 16.52 4.95
N GLU A 128 21.24 15.61 4.06
CA GLU A 128 22.65 15.36 3.70
C GLU A 128 23.33 16.63 3.13
N CYS A 129 22.64 17.37 2.26
CA CYS A 129 23.14 18.66 1.76
C CYS A 129 23.25 19.72 2.85
N MET A 130 22.25 19.82 3.74
CA MET A 130 22.28 20.76 4.87
C MET A 130 23.43 20.45 5.83
N GLN A 131 23.66 19.17 6.13
CA GLN A 131 24.76 18.72 6.97
C GLN A 131 26.12 19.07 6.35
N LYS A 132 26.31 18.84 5.04
CA LYS A 132 27.53 19.26 4.33
C LYS A 132 27.76 20.77 4.35
N LEU A 133 26.70 21.58 4.34
CA LEU A 133 26.82 23.04 4.47
C LEU A 133 27.31 23.42 5.88
N ILE A 134 26.76 22.80 6.93
CA ILE A 134 27.18 23.01 8.33
C ILE A 134 28.64 22.56 8.54
N GLU A 135 29.01 21.37 8.07
CA GLU A 135 30.37 20.82 8.14
C GLU A 135 31.38 21.71 7.41
N ARG A 136 30.99 22.29 6.25
CA ARG A 136 31.82 23.23 5.50
C ARG A 136 31.96 24.59 6.20
N SER A 137 30.90 25.13 6.79
CA SER A 137 30.98 26.39 7.53
C SER A 137 31.82 26.25 8.82
N ASN A 138 31.71 25.11 9.51
CA ASN A 138 32.51 24.82 10.69
C ASN A 138 33.99 24.60 10.35
N SER A 139 34.31 24.00 9.19
CA SER A 139 35.71 23.85 8.75
C SER A 139 36.31 25.18 8.27
N SER A 140 35.53 26.08 7.68
CA SER A 140 36.00 27.44 7.39
C SER A 140 36.31 28.27 8.65
N GLN A 141 35.57 28.07 9.76
CA GLN A 141 35.90 28.72 11.04
C GLN A 141 37.22 28.22 11.63
N THR A 142 37.62 26.97 11.39
CA THR A 142 38.87 26.41 11.93
C THR A 142 40.14 26.93 11.23
N GLU A 143 40.02 27.54 10.05
CA GLU A 143 41.15 28.15 9.33
C GLU A 143 41.40 29.61 9.75
N GLU A 144 40.37 30.34 10.20
CA GLU A 144 40.50 31.73 10.68
C GLU A 144 41.01 31.82 12.13
N GLU A 145 40.78 30.81 12.97
CA GLU A 145 41.18 30.83 14.40
C GLU A 145 42.69 30.61 14.66
N LYS A 146 43.52 30.37 13.64
CA LYS A 146 44.98 30.18 13.82
C LYS A 146 45.81 31.46 13.88
N GLN A 147 45.21 32.64 13.76
CA GLN A 147 45.92 33.93 13.71
C GLN A 147 45.38 35.04 14.62
N GLN A 148 44.82 34.74 15.80
CA GLN A 148 44.79 35.68 16.94
C GLN A 148 44.26 35.03 18.23
N GLN A 149 45.14 34.76 19.21
CA GLN A 149 44.88 35.00 20.63
C GLN A 149 46.13 34.76 21.51
N SER A 150 46.95 35.80 21.63
CA SER A 150 47.73 36.03 22.85
C SER A 150 46.88 36.87 23.83
N SER A 151 46.80 36.43 25.09
CA SER A 151 46.32 37.20 26.28
C SER A 151 44.92 37.82 26.20
N SER A 152 43.93 37.39 26.99
CA SER A 152 43.92 37.62 28.44
C SER A 152 42.86 36.79 29.18
N VAL A 153 43.08 36.59 30.49
CA VAL A 153 42.26 35.78 31.40
C VAL A 153 41.18 36.63 32.09
N VAL A 154 39.92 36.15 32.11
CA VAL A 154 39.00 36.33 33.25
C VAL A 154 38.21 35.04 33.45
N GLN A 155 38.19 34.51 34.67
CA GLN A 155 37.41 33.33 35.06
C GLN A 155 36.13 33.76 35.79
N HIS A 156 34.98 33.13 35.48
CA HIS A 156 33.88 32.99 36.45
C HIS A 156 33.03 31.74 36.17
N THR A 157 33.33 30.68 36.94
CA THR A 157 32.42 29.67 37.55
C THR A 157 31.08 29.28 36.86
N ASN A 158 31.09 28.06 36.30
CA ASN A 158 29.99 27.13 35.92
C ASN A 158 28.96 26.78 37.03
N PRO A 159 27.95 25.87 36.84
CA PRO A 159 27.23 25.36 35.63
C PRO A 159 25.67 25.55 35.78
N ASN A 160 24.71 25.08 34.94
CA ASN A 160 24.48 23.75 34.32
C ASN A 160 23.33 23.82 33.25
N PRO A 161 23.13 22.80 32.39
CA PRO A 161 22.36 22.92 31.14
C PRO A 161 20.91 22.40 31.21
N ASN A 162 20.13 22.64 30.15
CA ASN A 162 18.91 21.88 29.85
C ASN A 162 18.71 21.70 28.34
N VAL A 163 19.43 20.73 27.75
CA VAL A 163 19.17 20.22 26.40
C VAL A 163 18.43 18.89 26.55
N ASN A 164 17.15 18.85 26.16
CA ASN A 164 16.37 17.61 26.18
C ASN A 164 16.82 16.66 25.06
N VAL A 165 17.77 15.78 25.40
CA VAL A 165 18.21 14.66 24.56
C VAL A 165 17.07 13.64 24.47
N VAL A 166 16.46 13.50 23.29
CA VAL A 166 15.56 12.38 23.01
C VAL A 166 16.41 11.12 22.84
N GLN A 167 16.31 10.21 23.80
CA GLN A 167 17.10 8.99 23.84
C GLN A 167 16.75 8.04 22.69
N HIS A 168 17.78 7.55 21.98
CA HIS A 168 17.65 6.42 21.09
C HIS A 168 17.44 5.13 21.92
N THR A 169 16.25 4.55 21.85
CA THR A 169 16.03 3.17 22.33
C THR A 169 16.65 2.16 21.35
N PRO A 170 17.41 1.17 21.83
CA PRO A 170 18.05 0.18 20.96
C PRO A 170 17.04 -0.78 20.32
N ILE A 171 17.41 -1.27 19.14
CA ILE A 171 16.59 -2.18 18.32
C ILE A 171 16.48 -3.54 19.02
N ILE A 172 15.27 -3.89 19.49
CA ILE A 172 14.97 -5.23 19.99
C ILE A 172 14.67 -6.17 18.81
N SER A 173 15.28 -7.36 18.84
CA SER A 173 15.16 -8.44 17.85
C SER A 173 13.70 -8.84 17.53
N PRO A 174 13.42 -9.40 16.34
CA PRO A 174 12.05 -9.63 15.87
C PRO A 174 11.33 -10.73 16.66
N GLN A 175 10.58 -10.32 17.69
CA GLN A 175 9.64 -11.20 18.36
C GLN A 175 8.48 -11.58 17.44
N LYS A 176 8.09 -12.86 17.48
CA LYS A 176 7.08 -13.48 16.63
C LYS A 176 5.76 -12.69 16.71
N LEU A 177 5.33 -12.11 15.57
CA LEU A 177 4.04 -11.42 15.46
C LEU A 177 2.90 -12.33 15.96
N PRO A 178 2.07 -11.88 16.93
CA PRO A 178 0.97 -12.69 17.42
C PRO A 178 -0.05 -12.95 16.30
N LYS A 179 -0.48 -14.21 16.17
CA LYS A 179 -1.52 -14.63 15.21
C LYS A 179 -2.72 -13.69 15.35
N ARG A 180 -3.14 -13.05 14.24
CA ARG A 180 -4.35 -12.22 14.19
C ARG A 180 -5.53 -13.01 14.79
N ARG A 181 -5.96 -12.64 16.00
CA ARG A 181 -7.18 -13.16 16.60
C ARG A 181 -8.33 -12.85 15.64
N ARG A 182 -8.99 -13.89 15.11
CA ARG A 182 -10.19 -13.72 14.26
C ARG A 182 -11.23 -13.02 15.14
N GLY A 183 -11.55 -11.77 14.81
CA GLY A 183 -12.49 -10.98 15.60
C GLY A 183 -13.83 -11.70 15.73
N GLY A 184 -14.31 -11.84 16.96
CA GLY A 184 -15.59 -12.49 17.23
C GLY A 184 -16.76 -11.74 16.57
N ARG A 185 -17.94 -12.38 16.55
CA ARG A 185 -19.19 -11.67 16.24
C ARG A 185 -19.37 -10.49 17.22
N PHE A 186 -20.12 -9.47 16.82
CA PHE A 186 -20.49 -8.39 17.73
C PHE A 186 -21.37 -8.95 18.86
N THR A 187 -21.12 -8.54 20.10
CA THR A 187 -21.99 -8.86 21.24
C THR A 187 -23.17 -7.89 21.30
N CYS A 188 -24.22 -8.26 22.03
CA CYS A 188 -25.36 -7.36 22.27
C CYS A 188 -24.95 -6.08 23.01
N GLU A 189 -23.92 -6.15 23.86
CA GLU A 189 -23.32 -4.99 24.55
C GLU A 189 -22.59 -4.07 23.57
N GLU A 190 -21.77 -4.61 22.66
CA GLU A 190 -21.13 -3.80 21.61
C GLU A 190 -22.17 -3.12 20.70
N ASP A 191 -23.29 -3.79 20.41
CA ASP A 191 -24.41 -3.19 19.68
C ASP A 191 -25.10 -2.08 20.49
N ASN A 192 -25.14 -2.19 21.83
CA ASN A 192 -25.68 -1.14 22.70
C ASN A 192 -24.74 0.07 22.75
N TYR A 193 -23.43 -0.14 22.89
CA TYR A 193 -22.42 0.92 22.80
C TYR A 193 -22.45 1.66 21.45
N ILE A 194 -22.76 0.96 20.36
CA ILE A 194 -22.97 1.60 19.04
C ILE A 194 -24.20 2.52 19.07
N ARG A 195 -25.34 2.08 19.64
CA ARG A 195 -26.55 2.91 19.75
C ARG A 195 -26.32 4.15 20.61
N LEU A 196 -25.79 3.96 21.82
CA LEU A 196 -25.49 5.05 22.75
C LEU A 196 -24.46 6.01 22.16
N GLY A 197 -23.40 5.48 21.54
CA GLY A 197 -22.36 6.29 20.90
C GLY A 197 -22.87 7.10 19.71
N ILE A 198 -23.79 6.58 18.91
CA ILE A 198 -24.44 7.35 17.83
C ILE A 198 -25.32 8.46 18.41
N ALA A 199 -26.09 8.17 19.47
CA ALA A 199 -26.93 9.17 20.14
C ALA A 199 -26.11 10.31 20.78
N GLN A 200 -24.94 9.98 21.36
CA GLN A 200 -24.09 10.93 22.08
C GLN A 200 -23.09 11.70 21.19
N PHE A 201 -22.53 11.04 20.16
CA PHE A 201 -21.42 11.57 19.35
C PHE A 201 -21.71 11.64 17.84
N GLY A 202 -22.92 11.26 17.41
CA GLY A 202 -23.26 11.08 16.00
C GLY A 202 -22.39 10.01 15.34
N PHE A 203 -22.20 10.08 14.02
CA PHE A 203 -21.42 9.10 13.25
C PHE A 203 -19.89 9.23 13.40
N ARG A 204 -19.41 9.75 14.55
CA ARG A 204 -17.97 9.92 14.85
C ARG A 204 -17.36 8.63 15.38
N TRP A 205 -17.32 7.59 14.53
CA TRP A 205 -16.89 6.23 14.87
C TRP A 205 -15.58 6.11 15.67
N SER A 206 -14.58 6.95 15.39
CA SER A 206 -13.30 6.96 16.11
C SER A 206 -13.39 7.49 17.54
N MET A 207 -14.40 8.29 17.85
CA MET A 207 -14.70 8.81 19.19
C MET A 207 -15.48 7.75 19.98
N ILE A 208 -16.52 7.15 19.39
CA ILE A 208 -17.27 6.02 19.95
C ILE A 208 -16.32 4.87 20.33
N LEU A 209 -15.41 4.47 19.42
CA LEU A 209 -14.47 3.38 19.66
C LEU A 209 -13.45 3.65 20.79
N ARG A 210 -13.22 4.92 21.15
CA ARG A 210 -12.26 5.35 22.18
C ARG A 210 -12.95 5.83 23.46
N HIS A 211 -14.26 5.70 23.56
CA HIS A 211 -15.00 6.14 24.74
C HIS A 211 -14.65 5.23 25.93
N PRO A 212 -14.27 5.79 27.10
CA PRO A 212 -13.76 5.01 28.22
C PRO A 212 -14.78 4.02 28.80
N GLU A 213 -16.08 4.25 28.60
CA GLU A 213 -17.15 3.38 29.07
C GLU A 213 -17.57 2.30 28.05
N TYR A 214 -17.08 2.36 26.80
CA TYR A 214 -17.50 1.45 25.73
C TYR A 214 -16.45 0.37 25.47
N ASN A 215 -16.63 -0.78 26.13
CA ASN A 215 -15.72 -1.92 26.09
C ASN A 215 -15.84 -2.74 24.79
N PHE A 216 -15.48 -2.12 23.65
CA PHE A 216 -15.36 -2.82 22.37
C PHE A 216 -14.21 -3.84 22.40
N ASN A 217 -14.36 -4.93 21.64
CA ASN A 217 -13.25 -5.88 21.47
C ASN A 217 -12.03 -5.18 20.84
N ALA A 218 -10.82 -5.45 21.32
CA ALA A 218 -9.59 -4.84 20.82
C ALA A 218 -9.33 -5.05 19.30
N CYS A 219 -10.03 -5.98 18.64
CA CYS A 219 -9.99 -6.13 17.19
C CYS A 219 -10.91 -5.17 16.41
N ARG A 220 -11.79 -4.41 17.08
CA ARG A 220 -12.71 -3.47 16.44
C ARG A 220 -11.96 -2.24 15.95
N VAL A 221 -12.38 -1.74 14.78
CA VAL A 221 -11.93 -0.48 14.19
C VAL A 221 -13.14 0.34 13.75
N ALA A 222 -12.97 1.64 13.54
CA ALA A 222 -14.07 2.55 13.17
C ALA A 222 -14.95 2.03 12.02
N ASN A 223 -14.34 1.45 10.98
CA ASN A 223 -15.06 0.87 9.84
C ASN A 223 -15.87 -0.40 10.19
N THR A 224 -15.47 -1.17 11.21
CA THR A 224 -16.28 -2.33 11.67
C THR A 224 -17.50 -1.89 12.47
N LEU A 225 -17.39 -0.80 13.25
CA LEU A 225 -18.55 -0.22 13.94
C LEU A 225 -19.55 0.34 12.93
N ARG A 226 -19.09 1.09 11.92
CA ARG A 226 -19.96 1.62 10.85
C ARG A 226 -20.73 0.49 10.13
N LYS A 227 -20.04 -0.55 9.68
CA LYS A 227 -20.67 -1.73 9.04
C LYS A 227 -21.65 -2.47 9.96
N ARG A 228 -21.41 -2.47 11.28
CA ARG A 228 -22.35 -3.04 12.24
C ARG A 228 -23.59 -2.15 12.41
N ALA A 229 -23.41 -0.83 12.45
CA ALA A 229 -24.51 0.14 12.52
C ALA A 229 -25.40 0.09 11.26
N GLU A 230 -24.80 -0.04 10.07
CA GLU A 230 -25.50 -0.33 8.80
C GLU A 230 -26.35 -1.61 8.92
N ALA A 231 -25.78 -2.71 9.44
CA ALA A 231 -26.50 -3.98 9.65
C ALA A 231 -27.58 -3.92 10.76
N LEU A 232 -27.49 -2.98 11.69
CA LEU A 232 -28.49 -2.70 12.72
C LEU A 232 -29.56 -1.69 12.27
N LYS A 233 -29.46 -1.15 11.04
CA LYS A 233 -30.32 -0.09 10.49
C LYS A 233 -30.31 1.21 11.33
N LEU A 234 -29.13 1.58 11.83
CA LEU A 234 -28.89 2.80 12.61
C LEU A 234 -28.26 3.95 11.79
N VAL A 235 -28.04 3.70 10.49
CA VAL A 235 -27.41 4.57 9.48
C VAL A 235 -28.13 4.34 8.16
#